data_AF-A0A5C3LL49-F1
#
_entry.id   AF-A0A5C3LL49-F1
#
_cell.length_a   1.000
_cell.length_b   1.000
_cell.length_c   1.000
_cell.angle_alpha   90.00
_cell.angle_beta   90.00
_cell.angle_gamma   90.00
#
_symmetry.space_group_name_H-M   'P 1'
#
loop_
_entity.id
_entity.type
_entity.pdbx_description
1 polymer ?
#
loop_
_entity_poly.entity_id
_entity_poly.type
_entity_poly.pdbx_seq_one_letter_code
_entity_poly.pdbx_strand_id
1 'polypeptide(L)' 'MLNLRVTTILVALGLLAGTVHCKTQSNAVCTTVCRPDKPSCPWGSTAGGVPGCWGCCR' A
#
# COMPACT_ATOMS: atom_id res chain seq x y z
N MET A 1 -16.55 32.50 -11.34
CA MET A 1 -17.35 31.38 -10.78
C MET A 1 -16.96 30.02 -11.35
N LEU A 2 -16.61 29.92 -12.64
CA LEU A 2 -16.19 28.66 -13.29
C LEU A 2 -14.90 28.06 -12.68
N ASN A 3 -13.90 28.90 -12.38
CA ASN A 3 -12.61 28.47 -11.80
C ASN A 3 -12.72 27.90 -10.37
N LEU A 4 -13.73 28.34 -9.61
CA LEU A 4 -13.99 27.88 -8.24
C LEU A 4 -14.63 26.48 -8.23
N ARG A 5 -15.46 26.18 -9.24
CA ARG A 5 -16.05 24.84 -9.42
C ARG A 5 -15.00 23.82 -9.88
N VAL A 6 -14.12 24.21 -10.80
CA VAL A 6 -13.04 23.36 -11.31
C VAL A 6 -12.06 22.97 -10.18
N THR A 7 -11.72 23.91 -9.30
CA THR A 7 -10.85 23.63 -8.14
C THR A 7 -11.52 22.68 -7.14
N THR A 8 -12.81 22.85 -6.84
CA THR A 8 -13.53 21.92 -5.95
C THR A 8 -13.60 20.49 -6.50
N ILE A 9 -13.75 20.32 -7.82
CA ILE A 9 -13.82 19.00 -8.46
C ILE A 9 -12.48 18.27 -8.36
N LEU A 10 -11.37 18.96 -8.64
CA LEU A 10 -10.02 18.39 -8.57
C LEU A 10 -9.61 17.97 -7.16
N VAL A 11 -9.96 18.78 -6.15
CA VAL A 11 -9.67 18.46 -4.74
C VAL A 11 -10.47 17.25 -4.25
N ALA A 12 -11.76 17.14 -4.62
CA ALA A 12 -12.60 16.00 -4.26
C ALA A 12 -12.11 14.68 -4.87
N LEU A 13 -11.59 14.70 -6.11
CA LEU A 13 -11.01 13.54 -6.78
C LEU A 13 -9.68 13.08 -6.14
N GLY A 14 -8.84 14.01 -5.67
CA GLY A 14 -7.55 13.69 -5.05
C GLY A 14 -7.66 13.02 -3.67
N LEU A 15 -8.71 13.33 -2.90
CA LEU A 15 -8.91 12.81 -1.54
C LEU A 15 -9.34 11.33 -1.49
N LEU A 16 -9.87 10.77 -2.57
CA LEU A 16 -10.33 9.37 -2.62
C LEU A 16 -9.20 8.36 -2.87
N ALA A 17 -8.00 8.82 -3.28
CA ALA A 17 -6.84 7.96 -3.54
C ALA A 17 -5.98 7.67 -2.29
N GLY A 18 -6.32 8.24 -1.13
CA GLY A 18 -5.48 8.23 0.08
C GLY A 18 -5.62 7.04 1.01
N THR A 19 -6.27 5.95 0.62
CA THR A 19 -6.29 4.74 1.46
C THR A 19 -5.11 3.86 1.07
N VAL A 20 -4.14 3.72 1.98
CA VAL A 20 -3.06 2.74 1.92
C VAL A 20 -3.65 1.33 1.94
N HIS A 21 -4.14 0.89 0.78
CA HIS A 21 -4.45 -0.51 0.54
C HIS A 21 -3.12 -1.25 0.45
N CYS A 22 -2.63 -1.71 1.61
CA CYS A 22 -1.74 -2.86 1.65
C CYS A 22 -2.59 -4.02 1.10
N LYS A 23 -2.55 -4.23 -0.22
CA LYS A 23 -3.20 -5.37 -0.87
C LYS A 23 -2.60 -6.60 -0.19
N THR A 24 -3.35 -7.18 0.75
CA THR A 24 -3.01 -8.44 1.39
C THR A 24 -2.75 -9.42 0.26
N GLN A 25 -1.48 -9.79 0.08
CA GLN A 25 -1.05 -10.79 -0.88
C GLN A 25 -1.75 -12.09 -0.46
N SER A 26 -2.87 -12.36 -1.12
CA SER A 26 -3.68 -13.53 -0.86
C SER A 26 -2.83 -14.78 -1.08
N ASN A 27 -2.82 -15.64 -0.07
CA ASN A 27 -2.35 -17.03 -0.05
C ASN A 27 -0.92 -17.34 0.45
N ALA A 28 -0.25 -16.42 1.14
CA ALA A 28 0.84 -16.81 2.04
C ALA A 28 0.57 -16.20 3.42
N VAL A 29 0.88 -16.91 4.50
CA VAL A 29 0.75 -16.39 5.87
C VAL A 29 1.82 -15.32 6.05
N CYS A 30 1.56 -14.14 5.50
CA CYS A 30 2.43 -12.98 5.59
C CYS A 30 2.06 -12.20 6.85
N THR A 31 3.07 -11.64 7.52
CA THR A 31 2.84 -10.72 8.64
C THR A 31 1.99 -9.53 8.15
N THR A 32 0.91 -9.17 8.86
CA THR A 32 0.00 -8.04 8.55
C THR A 32 0.69 -6.67 8.54
N VAL A 33 1.99 -6.63 8.83
CA VAL A 33 2.72 -5.39 9.02
C VAL A 33 3.54 -5.06 7.78
N CYS A 34 3.14 -3.97 7.11
CA CYS A 34 3.71 -3.53 5.84
C CYS A 34 4.94 -2.63 6.10
N ARG A 35 6.07 -2.91 5.46
CA ARG A 35 7.33 -2.15 5.57
C ARG A 35 7.62 -1.41 4.26
N PRO A 36 8.18 -0.19 4.30
CA PRO A 36 8.55 0.54 3.08
C PRO A 36 9.66 -0.17 2.30
N ASP A 37 10.64 -0.73 3.00
CA ASP A 37 11.81 -1.40 2.44
C ASP A 37 11.72 -2.93 2.57
N LYS A 38 12.40 -3.64 1.65
CA LYS A 38 12.44 -5.11 1.64
C LYS A 38 13.17 -5.63 2.89
N PRO A 39 12.50 -6.38 3.79
CA PRO A 39 13.13 -6.88 5.00
C PRO A 39 13.98 -8.13 4.72
N SER A 40 14.94 -8.38 5.60
CA SER A 40 15.57 -9.70 5.72
C SER A 40 14.67 -10.61 6.56
N CYS A 41 14.35 -11.80 6.03
CA CYS A 41 13.40 -12.72 6.65
C CYS A 41 14.12 -13.88 7.36
N PRO A 42 13.57 -14.40 8.47
CA PRO A 42 14.13 -15.55 9.15
C PRO A 42 14.12 -16.80 8.26
N TRP A 43 14.93 -17.80 8.62
CA TRP A 43 15.10 -19.01 7.83
C TRP A 43 13.77 -19.72 7.52
N GLY A 44 13.55 -20.09 6.25
CA GLY A 44 12.30 -20.70 5.81
C GLY A 44 11.15 -19.72 5.55
N SER A 45 11.42 -18.40 5.55
CA SER A 45 10.47 -17.39 5.09
C SER A 45 11.10 -16.49 4.02
N THR A 46 10.28 -15.99 3.11
CA THR A 46 10.71 -15.19 1.96
C THR A 46 10.09 -13.80 2.04
N ALA A 47 10.87 -12.77 1.67
CA ALA A 47 10.37 -11.41 1.56
C ALA A 47 9.44 -11.28 0.35
N GLY A 48 8.14 -11.12 0.60
CA GLY A 48 7.09 -10.93 -0.38
C GLY A 48 6.42 -9.56 -0.25
N GLY A 49 5.75 -9.11 -1.31
CA GLY A 49 5.05 -7.83 -1.35
C GLY A 49 5.43 -6.98 -2.57
N VAL A 50 5.12 -5.68 -2.48
CA VAL A 50 5.32 -4.69 -3.55
C VAL A 50 6.19 -3.53 -3.04
N PRO A 51 6.83 -2.73 -3.92
CA PRO A 51 7.59 -1.55 -3.50
C PRO A 51 6.77 -0.62 -2.60
N GLY A 52 7.32 -0.23 -1.45
CA GLY A 52 6.63 0.54 -0.43
C GLY A 52 5.78 -0.29 0.54
N CYS A 53 5.71 -1.61 0.36
CA CYS A 53 4.89 -2.50 1.16
C CYS A 53 5.40 -3.96 1.10
N TRP A 54 6.39 -4.24 1.93
CA TRP A 54 7.05 -5.55 2.06
C TRP A 54 6.71 -6.24 3.39
N GLY A 55 6.76 -7.56 3.38
CA GLY A 55 6.61 -8.41 4.57
C GLY A 55 7.30 -9.75 4.40
N CYS A 56 7.45 -10.48 5.51
CA CYS A 56 7.92 -11.86 5.48
C CYS A 56 6.73 -12.81 5.39
N CYS A 57 6.81 -13.73 4.43
CA CYS A 57 5.80 -14.74 4.17
C CYS A 57 6.45 -16.12 4.31
N ARG A 58 5.74 -17.08 4.90
CA ARG A 58 6.14 -18.50 4.85
C ARG A 58 5.51 -19.19 3.66
#